data_AF-A0A1E5LCT4-F1
#
_entry.id   AF-A0A1E5LCT4-F1
#
_cell.length_a   1.000
_cell.length_b   1.000
_cell.length_c   1.000
_cell.angle_alpha   90.00
_cell.angle_beta   90.00
_cell.angle_gamma   90.00
#
_symmetry.space_group_name_H-M   'P 1'
#
loop_
_entity.id
_entity.type
_entity.pdbx_description
1 polymer ?
#
loop_
_entity_poly.entity_id
_entity_poly.type
_entity_poly.pdbx_seq_one_letter_code
_entity_poly.pdbx_strand_id
1 'polypeptide(L)'
;MDKKKVSLIGSLLLAGGILAGCSADDSEATKEPVEQTEEQPAQSEETTETEEQVAEQSEVQTQVTTYKGIIDELSKAKEDKEVNWTTVTEEYSTNLQTAVNAVSGEFDQALTAAMEGGLSGDIKPNLARQLIDKTTQSYFYKVQKGLHKDIAAAIEADKLDEAKALFADLNYLADEVLIPTAVKRDSYYELNGESSMEESIRTGLAAQEEALNAGNVEDFVVYAQVTDKSIYRSYYLAAQSYAEKIEKAVSEGSASEDDLRNMQAESWGFYQAINGSLSGGDEEAANKLNTLFSLNETDPASIKGEEVKDLFAKAFINKIAIYHEKAPKALEEGDLTSAKESALEGNVFLKDIELYLIDKLGDEKTQSTLEVAEQWFNAISEENAEEAKKHSDVVIATINELL
;
A
#
# COMPACT_ATOMS: atom_id res chain seq x y z
N MET A 1 32.98 17.99 -1.94
CA MET A 1 32.28 19.24 -1.56
C MET A 1 30.86 19.01 -2.02
N ASP A 2 30.12 18.34 -1.16
CA ASP A 2 28.90 17.64 -1.53
C ASP A 2 27.74 18.62 -1.44
N LYS A 3 27.19 18.96 -2.60
CA LYS A 3 25.86 19.55 -2.68
C LYS A 3 24.89 18.38 -2.81
N LYS A 4 24.40 17.89 -1.67
CA LYS A 4 23.19 17.07 -1.64
C LYS A 4 22.08 17.91 -2.26
N LYS A 5 21.69 17.56 -3.48
CA LYS A 5 20.44 18.02 -4.08
C LYS A 5 19.36 17.13 -3.49
N VAL A 6 18.42 17.75 -2.79
CA VAL A 6 17.19 17.10 -2.33
C VAL A 6 16.36 16.86 -3.58
N SER A 7 16.09 15.59 -3.88
CA SER A 7 15.16 15.16 -4.94
C SER A 7 13.76 15.16 -4.33
N LEU A 8 12.78 15.63 -5.11
CA LEU A 8 11.53 16.18 -4.58
C LEU A 8 10.38 15.16 -4.51
N ILE A 9 10.64 13.85 -4.63
CA ILE A 9 9.61 12.81 -4.50
C ILE A 9 9.02 12.76 -3.07
N GLY A 10 9.74 13.28 -2.07
CA GLY A 10 9.25 13.56 -0.71
C GLY A 10 8.69 14.99 -0.49
N SER A 11 8.55 15.79 -1.54
CA SER A 11 8.05 17.16 -1.47
C SER A 11 7.12 17.40 -2.65
N LEU A 12 5.91 16.86 -2.51
CA LEU A 12 4.73 17.42 -3.16
C LEU A 12 4.64 18.89 -2.74
N LEU A 13 5.18 19.77 -3.58
CA LEU A 13 5.10 21.20 -3.41
C LEU A 13 3.63 21.59 -3.45
N LEU A 14 3.14 22.02 -2.28
CA LEU A 14 2.00 22.88 -2.05
C LEU A 14 2.06 24.10 -2.97
N ALA A 15 1.63 23.95 -4.22
CA ALA A 15 1.35 25.05 -5.13
C ALA A 15 -0.17 25.27 -5.22
N GLY A 16 -0.84 25.37 -4.06
CA GLY A 16 -2.18 25.93 -3.92
C GLY A 16 -2.07 27.40 -3.51
N GLY A 17 -2.46 28.31 -4.39
CA GLY A 17 -2.18 29.75 -4.27
C GLY A 17 -2.81 30.46 -3.07
N ILE A 18 -2.03 31.33 -2.42
CA ILE A 18 -2.55 32.43 -1.60
C ILE A 18 -2.09 33.74 -2.22
N LEU A 19 -2.94 34.32 -3.08
CA LEU A 19 -2.95 35.75 -3.35
C LEU A 19 -4.03 36.38 -2.45
N ALA A 20 -3.62 36.92 -1.30
CA ALA A 20 -4.08 38.20 -0.75
C ALA A 20 -3.58 38.42 0.69
N GLY A 21 -2.93 39.56 0.91
CA GLY A 21 -2.97 40.25 2.22
C GLY A 21 -1.66 40.40 2.97
N CYS A 22 -0.78 41.29 2.51
CA CYS A 22 0.17 41.98 3.38
C CYS A 22 -0.59 42.80 4.44
N SER A 23 -0.24 42.65 5.72
CA SER A 23 -0.20 43.73 6.72
C SER A 23 0.65 43.28 7.92
N ALA A 24 1.55 44.16 8.32
CA ALA A 24 2.53 44.11 9.43
C ALA A 24 1.93 43.67 10.78
N ASP A 25 2.67 43.21 11.79
CA ASP A 25 3.81 43.89 12.43
C ASP A 25 4.56 42.95 13.41
N ASP A 26 5.82 43.29 13.66
CA ASP A 26 6.75 42.71 14.65
C ASP A 26 6.27 42.82 16.11
N SER A 27 6.63 41.86 16.96
CA SER A 27 7.33 42.15 18.24
C SER A 27 7.74 40.89 19.01
N GLU A 28 9.01 40.90 19.43
CA GLU A 28 9.65 39.95 20.33
C GLU A 28 9.16 40.07 21.80
N ALA A 29 9.32 38.96 22.54
CA ALA A 29 10.10 38.86 23.78
C ALA A 29 9.40 38.35 25.07
N THR A 30 10.06 37.31 25.61
CA THR A 30 10.42 37.05 27.04
C THR A 30 9.53 36.25 28.00
N LYS A 31 10.05 35.05 28.33
CA LYS A 31 10.45 34.47 29.65
C LYS A 31 9.41 34.10 30.74
N GLU A 32 9.43 32.79 31.05
CA GLU A 32 9.15 32.04 32.31
C GLU A 32 9.66 32.71 33.62
N PRO A 33 9.23 32.33 34.88
CA PRO A 33 9.09 30.92 35.36
C PRO A 33 8.08 30.55 36.50
N VAL A 34 7.93 29.21 36.64
CA VAL A 34 7.66 28.27 37.78
C VAL A 34 7.36 28.80 39.20
N GLU A 35 6.36 28.20 39.88
CA GLU A 35 6.46 27.82 41.30
C GLU A 35 5.52 26.64 41.69
N GLN A 36 6.09 25.64 42.38
CA GLN A 36 5.44 24.53 43.10
C GLN A 36 5.19 24.94 44.56
N THR A 37 4.09 24.52 45.20
CA THR A 37 4.10 24.01 46.60
C THR A 37 2.88 23.14 46.93
N GLU A 38 3.10 22.29 47.93
CA GLU A 38 2.49 21.03 48.37
C GLU A 38 1.14 21.07 49.15
N GLU A 39 0.52 19.88 49.11
CA GLU A 39 -0.14 19.08 50.17
C GLU A 39 -1.52 19.40 50.79
N GLN A 40 -2.26 18.28 50.91
CA GLN A 40 -3.63 17.94 51.33
C GLN A 40 -3.87 18.05 52.86
N PRO A 41 -5.11 17.95 53.42
CA PRO A 41 -5.97 16.76 53.28
C PRO A 41 -7.51 16.95 53.21
N ALA A 42 -8.11 16.01 52.48
CA ALA A 42 -9.42 15.33 52.59
C ALA A 42 -10.66 16.01 53.21
N GLN A 43 -11.74 16.11 52.42
CA GLN A 43 -13.07 15.65 52.83
C GLN A 43 -13.89 15.19 51.61
N SER A 44 -14.63 14.10 51.79
CA SER A 44 -15.34 13.32 50.76
C SER A 44 -16.59 14.02 50.23
N GLU A 45 -16.91 13.84 48.95
CA GLU A 45 -18.29 13.80 48.46
C GLU A 45 -18.37 13.09 47.10
N GLU A 46 -19.25 12.08 47.08
CA GLU A 46 -19.95 11.42 45.96
C GLU A 46 -19.26 11.30 44.59
N THR A 47 -18.82 10.07 44.32
CA THR A 47 -18.62 9.54 42.96
C THR A 47 -19.94 9.54 42.19
N THR A 48 -20.10 10.52 41.31
CA THR A 48 -20.96 10.39 40.14
C THR A 48 -20.25 9.45 39.17
N GLU A 49 -20.80 8.26 38.97
CA GLU A 49 -20.44 7.38 37.85
C GLU A 49 -20.58 8.20 36.56
N THR A 50 -19.44 8.55 35.98
CA THR A 50 -19.41 8.98 34.58
C THR A 50 -19.43 7.66 33.82
N GLU A 51 -20.57 7.31 33.23
CA GLU A 51 -20.61 6.32 32.17
C GLU A 51 -19.59 6.77 31.12
N GLU A 52 -18.43 6.11 31.07
CA GLU A 52 -17.60 6.08 29.88
C GLU A 52 -18.51 5.55 28.77
N GLN A 53 -19.04 6.46 27.94
CA GLN A 53 -19.49 6.09 26.61
C GLN A 53 -18.28 5.49 25.90
N VAL A 54 -18.17 4.17 25.93
CA VAL A 54 -17.31 3.43 25.01
C VAL A 54 -17.77 3.85 23.62
N ALA A 55 -16.95 4.65 22.92
CA ALA A 55 -17.21 5.01 21.55
C ALA A 55 -17.42 3.72 20.75
N GLU A 56 -18.56 3.62 20.06
CA GLU A 56 -18.86 2.47 19.22
C GLU A 56 -17.77 2.34 18.15
N GLN A 57 -17.10 1.19 18.10
CA GLN A 57 -16.05 0.94 17.11
C GLN A 57 -16.65 1.02 15.70
N SER A 58 -15.90 1.60 14.76
CA SER A 58 -16.30 1.57 13.36
C SER A 58 -16.29 0.13 12.81
N GLU A 59 -16.93 -0.05 11.66
CA GLU A 59 -16.93 -1.35 10.97
C GLU A 59 -15.50 -1.78 10.62
N VAL A 60 -14.66 -0.85 10.11
CA VAL A 60 -13.25 -1.12 9.79
C VAL A 60 -12.46 -1.51 11.04
N GLN A 61 -12.66 -0.81 12.16
CA GLN A 61 -12.00 -1.15 13.42
C GLN A 61 -12.39 -2.54 13.92
N THR A 62 -13.66 -2.92 13.78
CA THR A 62 -14.17 -4.25 14.14
C THR A 62 -13.52 -5.32 13.26
N GLN A 63 -13.45 -5.09 11.94
CA GLN A 63 -12.85 -6.01 10.98
C GLN A 63 -11.35 -6.23 11.27
N VAL A 64 -10.59 -5.16 11.48
CA VAL A 64 -9.15 -5.23 11.82
C VAL A 64 -8.93 -5.93 13.16
N THR A 65 -9.75 -5.63 14.17
CA THR A 65 -9.65 -6.29 15.49
C THR A 65 -9.92 -7.79 15.37
N THR A 66 -10.95 -8.18 14.61
CA THR A 66 -11.27 -9.58 14.33
C THR A 66 -10.10 -10.27 13.62
N TYR A 67 -9.56 -9.65 12.58
CA TYR A 67 -8.40 -10.18 11.86
C TYR A 67 -7.22 -10.42 12.80
N LYS A 68 -6.86 -9.44 13.64
CA LYS A 68 -5.76 -9.58 14.61
C LYS A 68 -6.02 -10.74 15.58
N GLY A 69 -7.24 -10.86 16.10
CA GLY A 69 -7.63 -11.98 16.97
C GLY A 69 -7.49 -13.35 16.29
N ILE A 70 -7.93 -13.46 15.03
CA ILE A 70 -7.76 -14.66 14.21
C ILE A 70 -6.27 -14.99 14.01
N ILE A 71 -5.45 -14.00 13.68
CA ILE A 71 -4.00 -14.20 13.45
C ILE A 71 -3.24 -14.54 14.73
N ASP A 72 -3.66 -14.01 15.88
CA ASP A 72 -3.08 -14.35 17.18
C ASP A 72 -3.34 -15.81 17.52
N GLU A 73 -4.57 -16.30 17.32
CA GLU A 73 -4.91 -17.72 17.51
C GLU A 73 -4.13 -18.61 16.53
N LEU A 74 -4.12 -18.25 15.25
CA LEU A 74 -3.42 -19.03 14.22
C LEU A 74 -1.91 -19.01 14.40
N SER A 75 -1.33 -17.99 15.03
CA SER A 75 0.12 -17.89 15.26
C SER A 75 0.66 -19.01 16.15
N LYS A 76 -0.20 -19.69 16.93
CA LYS A 76 0.14 -20.94 17.64
C LYS A 76 0.72 -22.01 16.69
N ALA A 77 0.27 -22.06 15.44
CA ALA A 77 0.77 -22.99 14.43
C ALA A 77 2.25 -22.79 14.07
N LYS A 78 2.84 -21.62 14.33
CA LYS A 78 4.28 -21.37 14.10
C LYS A 78 5.17 -22.13 15.09
N GLU A 79 4.63 -22.47 16.25
CA GLU A 79 5.33 -23.12 17.35
C GLU A 79 4.83 -24.56 17.57
N ASP A 80 4.20 -25.15 16.54
CA ASP A 80 3.56 -26.48 16.59
C ASP A 80 2.54 -26.64 17.74
N LYS A 81 1.93 -25.53 18.18
CA LYS A 81 0.86 -25.52 19.18
C LYS A 81 -0.49 -25.70 18.51
N GLU A 82 -1.41 -26.29 19.26
CA GLU A 82 -2.79 -26.52 18.82
C GLU A 82 -3.51 -25.19 18.56
N VAL A 83 -4.17 -25.11 17.41
CA VAL A 83 -5.00 -24.00 16.96
C VAL A 83 -6.46 -24.35 17.24
N ASN A 84 -7.20 -23.41 17.84
CA ASN A 84 -8.64 -23.53 17.98
C ASN A 84 -9.35 -23.07 16.70
N TRP A 85 -9.46 -23.99 15.74
CA TRP A 85 -10.11 -23.75 14.45
C TRP A 85 -11.59 -23.41 14.56
N THR A 86 -12.30 -23.91 15.59
CA THR A 86 -13.70 -23.54 15.81
C THR A 86 -13.81 -22.05 16.10
N THR A 87 -12.99 -21.53 17.00
CA THR A 87 -12.95 -20.08 17.30
C THR A 87 -12.55 -19.27 16.07
N VAL A 88 -11.53 -19.69 15.31
CA VAL A 88 -11.13 -18.99 14.07
C VAL A 88 -12.29 -18.88 13.07
N THR A 89 -13.01 -19.98 12.82
CA THR A 89 -14.13 -20.01 11.88
C THR A 89 -15.33 -19.22 12.40
N GLU A 90 -15.63 -19.28 13.69
CA GLU A 90 -16.71 -18.49 14.31
C GLU A 90 -16.45 -16.99 14.23
N GLU A 91 -15.24 -16.54 14.56
CA GLU A 91 -14.85 -15.13 14.46
C GLU A 91 -14.93 -14.63 13.01
N TYR A 92 -14.42 -15.41 12.05
CA TYR A 92 -14.51 -15.05 10.64
C TYR A 92 -15.95 -14.96 10.15
N SER A 93 -16.76 -16.00 10.36
CA SER A 93 -18.14 -16.06 9.88
C SER A 93 -19.02 -14.96 10.47
N THR A 94 -18.78 -14.61 11.74
CA THR A 94 -19.57 -13.58 12.43
C THR A 94 -19.19 -12.17 12.01
N ASN A 95 -17.88 -11.88 11.93
CA ASN A 95 -17.39 -10.50 11.90
C ASN A 95 -16.72 -10.08 10.58
N LEU A 96 -16.36 -11.01 9.69
CA LEU A 96 -15.63 -10.72 8.45
C LEU A 96 -16.26 -11.27 7.18
N GLN A 97 -16.86 -12.46 7.21
CA GLN A 97 -17.25 -13.20 6.01
C GLN A 97 -18.15 -12.40 5.06
N THR A 98 -19.16 -11.72 5.60
CA THR A 98 -20.09 -10.93 4.78
C THR A 98 -19.35 -9.81 4.02
N ALA A 99 -18.47 -9.09 4.71
CA ALA A 99 -17.72 -7.98 4.12
C ALA A 99 -16.67 -8.48 3.13
N VAL A 100 -15.98 -9.59 3.44
CA VAL A 100 -15.03 -10.22 2.52
C VAL A 100 -15.72 -10.69 1.25
N ASN A 101 -16.83 -11.40 1.35
CA ASN A 101 -17.58 -11.90 0.20
C ASN A 101 -18.13 -10.75 -0.67
N ALA A 102 -18.53 -9.63 -0.06
CA ALA A 102 -18.97 -8.44 -0.79
C ALA A 102 -17.84 -7.80 -1.61
N VAL A 103 -16.60 -7.84 -1.11
CA VAL A 103 -15.41 -7.37 -1.83
C VAL A 103 -14.97 -8.37 -2.90
N SER A 104 -14.92 -9.66 -2.56
CA SER A 104 -14.54 -10.75 -3.47
C SER A 104 -14.99 -12.10 -2.94
N GLY A 105 -15.92 -12.76 -3.66
CA GLY A 105 -16.31 -14.14 -3.35
C GLY A 105 -15.15 -15.13 -3.47
N GLU A 106 -14.13 -14.84 -4.29
CA GLU A 106 -12.93 -15.66 -4.37
C GLU A 106 -12.08 -15.58 -3.10
N PHE A 107 -12.04 -14.41 -2.44
CA PHE A 107 -11.36 -14.27 -1.15
C PHE A 107 -12.09 -15.05 -0.06
N ASP A 108 -13.43 -14.95 0.00
CA ASP A 108 -14.21 -15.73 0.96
C ASP A 108 -14.05 -17.24 0.74
N GLN A 109 -14.09 -17.69 -0.51
CA GLN A 109 -13.88 -19.09 -0.85
C GLN A 109 -12.49 -19.58 -0.41
N ALA A 110 -11.43 -18.80 -0.67
CA ALA A 110 -10.08 -19.14 -0.28
C ALA A 110 -9.90 -19.19 1.24
N LEU A 111 -10.47 -18.22 1.97
CA LEU A 111 -10.42 -18.18 3.44
C LEU A 111 -11.18 -19.37 4.03
N THR A 112 -12.41 -19.61 3.57
CA THR A 112 -13.24 -20.74 4.02
C THR A 112 -12.55 -22.07 3.79
N ALA A 113 -12.00 -22.29 2.59
CA ALA A 113 -11.26 -23.52 2.28
C ALA A 113 -10.01 -23.69 3.15
N ALA A 114 -9.28 -22.62 3.45
CA ALA A 114 -8.11 -22.68 4.32
C ALA A 114 -8.48 -23.02 5.77
N MET A 115 -9.58 -22.45 6.30
CA MET A 115 -10.08 -22.76 7.64
C MET A 115 -10.63 -24.18 7.74
N GLU A 116 -11.41 -24.62 6.76
CA GLU A 116 -11.94 -26.00 6.69
C GLU A 116 -10.81 -27.03 6.59
N GLY A 117 -9.83 -26.79 5.71
CA GLY A 117 -8.67 -27.66 5.56
C GLY A 117 -7.78 -27.69 6.81
N GLY A 118 -7.64 -26.56 7.51
CA GLY A 118 -6.95 -26.50 8.80
C GLY A 118 -7.68 -27.31 9.89
N LEU A 119 -9.01 -27.20 9.94
CA LEU A 119 -9.87 -27.93 10.88
C LEU A 119 -9.89 -29.44 10.61
N SER A 120 -9.97 -29.87 9.34
CA SER A 120 -9.98 -31.28 8.96
C SER A 120 -8.59 -31.93 9.04
N GLY A 121 -7.54 -31.12 9.00
CA GLY A 121 -6.14 -31.55 8.91
C GLY A 121 -5.67 -31.84 7.48
N ASP A 122 -6.50 -31.57 6.47
CA ASP A 122 -6.12 -31.70 5.05
C ASP A 122 -5.08 -30.65 4.64
N ILE A 123 -5.05 -29.51 5.33
CA ILE A 123 -4.06 -28.45 5.17
C ILE A 123 -3.28 -28.32 6.48
N LYS A 124 -1.94 -28.30 6.39
CA LYS A 124 -1.08 -28.09 7.56
C LYS A 124 -1.41 -26.75 8.24
N PRO A 125 -1.46 -26.69 9.58
CA PRO A 125 -1.89 -25.47 10.27
C PRO A 125 -1.14 -24.20 9.90
N ASN A 126 0.19 -24.27 9.75
CA ASN A 126 0.98 -23.10 9.35
C ASN A 126 0.69 -22.66 7.91
N LEU A 127 0.42 -23.60 6.99
CA LEU A 127 0.03 -23.28 5.62
C LEU A 127 -1.35 -22.60 5.58
N ALA A 128 -2.33 -23.15 6.30
CA ALA A 128 -3.65 -22.55 6.44
C ALA A 128 -3.56 -21.14 7.05
N ARG A 129 -2.72 -20.94 8.08
CA ARG A 129 -2.44 -19.61 8.64
C ARG A 129 -1.95 -18.62 7.57
N GLN A 130 -1.01 -19.01 6.72
CA GLN A 130 -0.49 -18.10 5.69
C GLN A 130 -1.57 -17.73 4.67
N LEU A 131 -2.39 -18.70 4.26
CA LEU A 131 -3.50 -18.45 3.34
C LEU A 131 -4.52 -17.49 3.94
N ILE A 132 -4.88 -17.69 5.21
CA ILE A 132 -5.81 -16.81 5.92
C ILE A 132 -5.21 -15.40 6.05
N ASP A 133 -3.99 -15.31 6.58
CA ASP A 133 -3.30 -14.04 6.78
C ASP A 133 -3.19 -13.22 5.49
N LYS A 134 -2.64 -13.81 4.42
CA LYS A 134 -2.35 -13.05 3.20
C LYS A 134 -3.59 -12.74 2.38
N THR A 135 -4.59 -13.62 2.39
CA THR A 135 -5.87 -13.34 1.71
C THR A 135 -6.64 -12.24 2.42
N THR A 136 -6.65 -12.22 3.77
CA THR A 136 -7.29 -11.13 4.52
C THR A 136 -6.55 -9.80 4.34
N GLN A 137 -5.22 -9.80 4.25
CA GLN A 137 -4.45 -8.60 3.87
C GLN A 137 -4.85 -8.09 2.47
N SER A 138 -4.99 -8.98 1.49
CA SER A 138 -5.48 -8.64 0.14
C SER A 138 -6.90 -8.06 0.15
N TYR A 139 -7.77 -8.55 1.04
CA TYR A 139 -9.08 -7.94 1.30
C TYR A 139 -8.95 -6.50 1.83
N PHE A 140 -8.11 -6.28 2.84
CA PHE A 140 -7.91 -4.95 3.42
C PHE A 140 -7.32 -3.94 2.43
N TYR A 141 -6.48 -4.37 1.51
CA TYR A 141 -6.06 -3.51 0.40
C TYR A 141 -7.26 -3.03 -0.43
N LYS A 142 -8.24 -3.89 -0.72
CA LYS A 142 -9.47 -3.47 -1.42
C LYS A 142 -10.35 -2.55 -0.56
N VAL A 143 -10.44 -2.79 0.75
CA VAL A 143 -11.15 -1.90 1.68
C VAL A 143 -10.57 -0.49 1.66
N GLN A 144 -9.23 -0.35 1.71
CA GLN A 144 -8.55 0.94 1.59
C GLN A 144 -8.93 1.68 0.30
N LYS A 145 -9.03 0.99 -0.83
CA LYS A 145 -9.48 1.60 -2.10
C LYS A 145 -10.95 2.04 -2.04
N GLY A 146 -11.80 1.32 -1.31
CA GLY A 146 -13.18 1.71 -1.04
C GLY A 146 -13.24 2.99 -0.22
N LEU A 147 -12.49 3.03 0.90
CA LEU A 147 -12.41 4.21 1.77
C LEU A 147 -11.96 5.46 1.01
N HIS A 148 -10.92 5.38 0.17
CA HIS A 148 -10.52 6.52 -0.67
C HIS A 148 -11.67 7.08 -1.51
N LYS A 149 -12.50 6.21 -2.12
CA LYS A 149 -13.65 6.62 -2.92
C LYS A 149 -14.75 7.25 -2.07
N ASP A 150 -15.04 6.65 -0.93
CA ASP A 150 -16.10 7.12 -0.04
C ASP A 150 -15.73 8.47 0.60
N ILE A 151 -14.45 8.67 0.94
CA ILE A 151 -13.94 9.97 1.41
C ILE A 151 -14.07 11.03 0.32
N ALA A 152 -13.62 10.74 -0.90
CA ALA A 152 -13.74 11.68 -2.01
C ALA A 152 -15.22 12.07 -2.26
N ALA A 153 -16.12 11.08 -2.30
CA ALA A 153 -17.56 11.32 -2.46
C ALA A 153 -18.15 12.14 -1.30
N ALA A 154 -17.69 11.94 -0.07
CA ALA A 154 -18.10 12.73 1.08
C ALA A 154 -17.60 14.19 1.00
N ILE A 155 -16.37 14.42 0.51
CA ILE A 155 -15.85 15.77 0.24
C ILE A 155 -16.70 16.47 -0.82
N GLU A 156 -16.97 15.82 -1.95
CA GLU A 156 -17.81 16.36 -3.03
C GLU A 156 -19.24 16.69 -2.59
N ALA A 157 -19.76 15.94 -1.62
CA ALA A 157 -21.08 16.14 -1.03
C ALA A 157 -21.09 17.17 0.12
N ASP A 158 -20.00 17.90 0.36
CA ASP A 158 -19.82 18.84 1.48
C ASP A 158 -20.04 18.21 2.87
N LYS A 159 -19.76 16.91 3.01
CA LYS A 159 -19.92 16.15 4.26
C LYS A 159 -18.59 15.91 4.95
N LEU A 160 -17.90 16.99 5.32
CA LEU A 160 -16.54 16.90 5.86
C LEU A 160 -16.42 16.08 7.16
N ASP A 161 -17.44 16.06 8.03
CA ASP A 161 -17.40 15.24 9.25
C ASP A 161 -17.45 13.73 8.93
N GLU A 162 -18.25 13.34 7.93
CA GLU A 162 -18.30 11.96 7.41
C GLU A 162 -16.95 11.58 6.78
N ALA A 163 -16.41 12.48 5.94
CA ALA A 163 -15.11 12.29 5.30
C ALA A 163 -13.97 12.13 6.32
N LYS A 164 -13.99 12.90 7.41
CA LYS A 164 -13.00 12.79 8.51
C LYS A 164 -13.13 11.49 9.29
N ALA A 165 -14.35 11.01 9.54
CA ALA A 165 -14.55 9.72 10.19
C ALA A 165 -14.01 8.57 9.32
N LEU A 166 -14.32 8.58 8.02
CA LEU A 166 -13.79 7.60 7.05
C LEU A 166 -12.27 7.68 6.92
N PHE A 167 -11.70 8.89 6.96
CA PHE A 167 -10.25 9.08 6.93
C PHE A 167 -9.56 8.58 8.20
N ALA A 168 -10.21 8.68 9.37
CA ALA A 168 -9.71 8.06 10.60
C ALA A 168 -9.67 6.52 10.48
N ASP A 169 -10.69 5.91 9.87
CA ASP A 169 -10.71 4.47 9.59
C ASP A 169 -9.62 4.06 8.59
N LEU A 170 -9.37 4.87 7.56
CA LEU A 170 -8.27 4.67 6.62
C LEU A 170 -6.91 4.68 7.33
N ASN A 171 -6.66 5.65 8.20
CA ASN A 171 -5.41 5.71 8.97
C ASN A 171 -5.25 4.50 9.88
N TYR A 172 -6.30 4.13 10.62
CA TYR A 172 -6.27 2.96 11.48
C TYR A 172 -5.97 1.68 10.69
N LEU A 173 -6.64 1.49 9.55
CA LEU A 173 -6.36 0.37 8.64
C LEU A 173 -4.91 0.38 8.13
N ALA A 174 -4.41 1.55 7.75
CA ALA A 174 -3.05 1.71 7.25
C ALA A 174 -2.02 1.33 8.31
N ASP A 175 -2.13 1.88 9.52
CA ASP A 175 -1.18 1.64 10.61
C ASP A 175 -1.21 0.18 11.10
N GLU A 176 -2.39 -0.42 11.21
CA GLU A 176 -2.53 -1.75 11.81
C GLU A 176 -2.27 -2.91 10.85
N VAL A 177 -2.48 -2.71 9.54
CA VAL A 177 -2.42 -3.80 8.55
C VAL A 177 -1.44 -3.52 7.41
N LEU A 178 -1.51 -2.34 6.79
CA LEU A 178 -0.85 -2.09 5.51
C LEU A 178 0.62 -1.68 5.66
N ILE A 179 0.90 -0.71 6.54
CA ILE A 179 2.25 -0.24 6.83
C ILE A 179 3.16 -1.35 7.39
N PRO A 180 2.72 -2.24 8.29
CA PRO A 180 3.55 -3.36 8.74
C PRO A 180 4.07 -4.25 7.61
N THR A 181 3.31 -4.39 6.51
CA THR A 181 3.76 -5.11 5.32
C THR A 181 4.81 -4.32 4.54
N ALA A 182 4.64 -3.01 4.39
CA ALA A 182 5.63 -2.11 3.80
C ALA A 182 6.97 -2.12 4.57
N VAL A 183 6.93 -1.96 5.90
CA VAL A 183 8.12 -1.98 6.77
C VAL A 183 8.94 -3.26 6.61
N LYS A 184 8.27 -4.41 6.51
CA LYS A 184 8.96 -5.69 6.29
C LYS A 184 9.65 -5.76 4.94
N ARG A 185 9.15 -5.05 3.93
CA ARG A 185 9.75 -4.99 2.59
C ARG A 185 10.87 -3.96 2.52
N ASP A 186 10.67 -2.80 3.10
CA ASP A 186 11.74 -1.81 3.27
C ASP A 186 12.95 -2.45 3.96
N SER A 187 12.71 -3.20 5.04
CA SER A 187 13.78 -3.93 5.75
C SER A 187 14.46 -5.01 4.90
N TYR A 188 13.71 -5.72 4.04
CA TYR A 188 14.27 -6.84 3.26
C TYR A 188 15.08 -6.36 2.05
N TYR A 189 14.66 -5.26 1.41
CA TYR A 189 15.34 -4.66 0.26
C TYR A 189 16.23 -3.47 0.65
N GLU A 190 16.40 -3.21 1.97
CA GLU A 190 17.20 -2.11 2.52
C GLU A 190 16.77 -0.71 2.04
N LEU A 191 15.47 -0.53 1.80
CA LEU A 191 14.89 0.73 1.31
C LEU A 191 14.78 1.75 2.45
N ASN A 192 15.15 2.99 2.16
CA ASN A 192 15.12 4.11 3.10
C ASN A 192 14.87 5.43 2.35
N GLY A 193 14.44 6.47 3.08
CA GLY A 193 14.20 7.78 2.48
C GLY A 193 13.18 7.72 1.34
N GLU A 194 13.49 8.38 0.23
CA GLU A 194 12.65 8.43 -0.99
C GLU A 194 12.37 7.05 -1.63
N SER A 195 13.06 5.99 -1.23
CA SER A 195 12.77 4.62 -1.70
C SER A 195 11.90 3.81 -0.73
N SER A 196 11.69 4.29 0.51
CA SER A 196 10.87 3.61 1.53
C SER A 196 9.38 3.68 1.20
N MET A 197 8.72 2.52 1.23
CA MET A 197 7.27 2.43 1.11
C MET A 197 6.56 2.91 2.35
N GLU A 198 7.10 2.66 3.56
CA GLU A 198 6.51 3.21 4.79
C GLU A 198 6.45 4.74 4.71
N GLU A 199 7.59 5.39 4.42
CA GLU A 199 7.65 6.86 4.34
C GLU A 199 6.71 7.39 3.25
N SER A 200 6.62 6.71 2.11
CA SER A 200 5.73 7.10 1.01
C SER A 200 4.26 6.99 1.39
N ILE A 201 3.85 5.91 2.09
CA ILE A 201 2.47 5.74 2.57
C ILE A 201 2.10 6.86 3.56
N ARG A 202 2.98 7.13 4.54
CA ARG A 202 2.73 8.16 5.56
C ARG A 202 2.68 9.55 4.96
N THR A 203 3.56 9.85 4.01
CA THR A 203 3.56 11.13 3.29
C THR A 203 2.29 11.29 2.46
N GLY A 204 1.85 10.24 1.76
CA GLY A 204 0.60 10.25 1.00
C GLY A 204 -0.63 10.46 1.89
N LEU A 205 -0.69 9.83 3.06
CA LEU A 205 -1.75 10.04 4.04
C LEU A 205 -1.75 11.48 4.59
N ALA A 206 -0.59 12.02 4.94
CA ALA A 206 -0.49 13.41 5.41
C ALA A 206 -0.98 14.42 4.36
N ALA A 207 -0.59 14.24 3.09
CA ALA A 207 -1.04 15.11 2.00
C ALA A 207 -2.56 14.98 1.75
N GLN A 208 -3.13 13.77 1.86
CA GLN A 208 -4.58 13.56 1.82
C GLN A 208 -5.30 14.27 2.96
N GLU A 209 -4.75 14.25 4.17
CA GLU A 209 -5.34 14.94 5.33
C GLU A 209 -5.39 16.45 5.13
N GLU A 210 -4.32 17.03 4.58
CA GLU A 210 -4.28 18.46 4.23
C GLU A 210 -5.35 18.81 3.18
N ALA A 211 -5.46 18.01 2.12
CA ALA A 211 -6.47 18.19 1.08
C ALA A 211 -7.90 18.05 1.61
N LEU A 212 -8.15 17.04 2.46
CA LEU A 212 -9.41 16.82 3.15
C LEU A 212 -9.81 18.03 4.00
N ASN A 213 -8.88 18.56 4.81
CA ASN A 213 -9.13 19.72 5.66
C ASN A 213 -9.39 21.00 4.86
N ALA A 214 -8.82 21.10 3.67
CA ALA A 214 -9.08 22.18 2.72
C ALA A 214 -10.38 21.99 1.90
N GLY A 215 -11.03 20.82 1.99
CA GLY A 215 -12.16 20.46 1.12
C GLY A 215 -11.76 20.31 -0.36
N ASN A 216 -10.48 20.06 -0.64
CA ASN A 216 -9.97 19.92 -1.99
C ASN A 216 -10.00 18.46 -2.45
N VAL A 217 -11.11 18.05 -3.09
CA VAL A 217 -11.26 16.68 -3.60
C VAL A 217 -10.23 16.34 -4.69
N GLU A 218 -9.85 17.29 -5.55
CA GLU A 218 -8.92 17.04 -6.64
C GLU A 218 -7.55 16.64 -6.10
N ASP A 219 -7.02 17.41 -5.14
CA ASP A 219 -5.75 17.08 -4.48
C ASP A 219 -5.88 15.80 -3.66
N PHE A 220 -7.00 15.58 -2.97
CA PHE A 220 -7.23 14.33 -2.21
C PHE A 220 -7.12 13.10 -3.11
N VAL A 221 -7.79 13.10 -4.27
CA VAL A 221 -7.77 11.99 -5.23
C VAL A 221 -6.38 11.79 -5.82
N VAL A 222 -5.65 12.86 -6.10
CA VAL A 222 -4.26 12.76 -6.57
C VAL A 222 -3.36 12.15 -5.49
N TYR A 223 -3.41 12.63 -4.26
CA TYR A 223 -2.57 12.10 -3.17
C TYR A 223 -2.96 10.69 -2.72
N ALA A 224 -4.22 10.31 -2.90
CA ALA A 224 -4.70 8.94 -2.72
C ALA A 224 -3.92 7.93 -3.59
N GLN A 225 -3.41 8.36 -4.76
CA GLN A 225 -2.59 7.50 -5.62
C GLN A 225 -1.22 7.20 -5.02
N VAL A 226 -0.60 8.15 -4.32
CA VAL A 226 0.68 7.93 -3.63
C VAL A 226 0.53 6.81 -2.60
N THR A 227 -0.53 6.88 -1.78
CA THR A 227 -0.82 5.85 -0.78
C THR A 227 -1.20 4.52 -1.41
N ASP A 228 -2.19 4.50 -2.34
CA ASP A 228 -2.65 3.27 -3.01
C ASP A 228 -1.50 2.52 -3.68
N LYS A 229 -0.66 3.25 -4.43
CA LYS A 229 0.42 2.65 -5.21
C LYS A 229 1.64 2.29 -4.35
N SER A 230 1.91 3.01 -3.26
CA SER A 230 2.95 2.59 -2.29
C SER A 230 2.55 1.31 -1.55
N ILE A 231 1.26 1.18 -1.19
CA ILE A 231 0.73 -0.07 -0.65
C ILE A 231 0.85 -1.16 -1.72
N TYR A 232 0.39 -0.91 -2.94
CA TYR A 232 0.51 -1.85 -4.06
C TYR A 232 1.95 -2.35 -4.25
N ARG A 233 2.94 -1.46 -4.23
CA ARG A 233 4.38 -1.79 -4.28
C ARG A 233 4.78 -2.76 -3.18
N SER A 234 4.27 -2.56 -1.95
CA SER A 234 4.57 -3.45 -0.84
C SER A 234 4.06 -4.88 -1.06
N TYR A 235 2.87 -5.05 -1.66
CA TYR A 235 2.34 -6.37 -2.00
C TYR A 235 3.10 -7.03 -3.15
N TYR A 236 3.45 -6.24 -4.18
CA TYR A 236 4.32 -6.69 -5.27
C TYR A 236 5.67 -7.18 -4.75
N LEU A 237 6.38 -6.33 -4.00
CA LEU A 237 7.68 -6.66 -3.44
C LEU A 237 7.60 -7.81 -2.44
N ALA A 238 6.46 -7.98 -1.76
CA ALA A 238 6.22 -9.14 -0.91
C ALA A 238 6.14 -10.43 -1.72
N ALA A 239 5.30 -10.46 -2.76
CA ALA A 239 5.19 -11.62 -3.66
C ALA A 239 6.55 -11.99 -4.28
N GLN A 240 7.30 -10.99 -4.75
CA GLN A 240 8.67 -11.13 -5.28
C GLN A 240 9.64 -11.68 -4.23
N SER A 241 9.65 -11.13 -3.01
CA SER A 241 10.62 -11.53 -1.98
C SER A 241 10.48 -13.01 -1.59
N TYR A 242 9.28 -13.57 -1.68
CA TYR A 242 9.07 -14.99 -1.40
C TYR A 242 9.52 -15.89 -2.55
N ALA A 243 9.41 -15.44 -3.81
CA ALA A 243 10.02 -16.14 -4.94
C ALA A 243 11.55 -16.20 -4.81
N GLU A 244 12.18 -15.09 -4.40
CA GLU A 244 13.62 -15.04 -4.12
C GLU A 244 14.03 -15.94 -2.94
N LYS A 245 13.26 -15.93 -1.85
CA LYS A 245 13.50 -16.81 -0.70
C LYS A 245 13.39 -18.29 -1.08
N ILE A 246 12.40 -18.65 -1.90
CA ILE A 246 12.23 -20.01 -2.43
C ILE A 246 13.46 -20.41 -3.23
N GLU A 247 13.86 -19.60 -4.22
CA GLU A 247 15.02 -19.89 -5.05
C GLU A 247 16.29 -20.05 -4.21
N LYS A 248 16.51 -19.13 -3.26
CA LYS A 248 17.63 -19.20 -2.32
C LYS A 248 17.60 -20.49 -1.50
N ALA A 249 16.46 -20.82 -0.90
CA ALA A 249 16.34 -22.00 -0.04
C ALA A 249 16.54 -23.32 -0.81
N VAL A 250 16.08 -23.38 -2.06
CA VAL A 250 16.35 -24.50 -2.97
C VAL A 250 17.84 -24.60 -3.28
N SER A 251 18.50 -23.47 -3.57
CA SER A 251 19.93 -23.45 -3.91
C SER A 251 20.84 -23.85 -2.73
N GLU A 252 20.43 -23.50 -1.50
CA GLU A 252 21.14 -23.80 -0.27
C GLU A 252 20.81 -25.21 0.27
N GLY A 253 19.73 -25.84 -0.23
CA GLY A 253 19.21 -27.10 0.32
C GLY A 253 18.74 -26.97 1.77
N SER A 254 18.28 -25.77 2.15
CA SER A 254 18.02 -25.39 3.55
C SER A 254 16.55 -25.45 3.96
N ALA A 255 15.63 -25.71 3.03
CA ALA A 255 14.18 -25.77 3.26
C ALA A 255 13.60 -27.17 3.00
N SER A 256 12.63 -27.56 3.82
CA SER A 256 11.75 -28.71 3.54
C SER A 256 10.71 -28.37 2.45
N GLU A 257 10.01 -29.38 1.91
CA GLU A 257 8.88 -29.15 1.00
C GLU A 257 7.81 -28.26 1.67
N ASP A 258 7.58 -28.42 2.97
CA ASP A 258 6.61 -27.62 3.71
C ASP A 258 7.02 -26.16 3.81
N ASP A 259 8.30 -25.88 4.03
CA ASP A 259 8.82 -24.51 4.07
C ASP A 259 8.62 -23.83 2.71
N LEU A 260 8.93 -24.55 1.62
CA LEU A 260 8.74 -24.05 0.27
C LEU A 260 7.26 -23.80 -0.06
N ARG A 261 6.35 -24.71 0.34
CA ARG A 261 4.90 -24.50 0.18
C ARG A 261 4.38 -23.33 1.01
N ASN A 262 4.90 -23.13 2.22
CA ASN A 262 4.54 -21.97 3.04
C ASN A 262 4.97 -20.67 2.36
N MET A 263 6.18 -20.61 1.81
CA MET A 263 6.65 -19.44 1.06
C MET A 263 5.82 -19.20 -0.21
N GLN A 264 5.47 -20.26 -0.95
CA GLN A 264 4.61 -20.16 -2.13
C GLN A 264 3.22 -19.63 -1.79
N ALA A 265 2.64 -20.08 -0.67
CA ALA A 265 1.36 -19.56 -0.17
C ALA A 265 1.43 -18.07 0.19
N GLU A 266 2.55 -17.61 0.74
CA GLU A 266 2.76 -16.18 0.96
C GLU A 266 2.88 -15.41 -0.36
N SER A 267 3.66 -15.90 -1.32
CA SER A 267 3.73 -15.30 -2.67
C SER A 267 2.36 -15.19 -3.32
N TRP A 268 1.61 -16.29 -3.34
CA TRP A 268 0.25 -16.35 -3.89
C TRP A 268 -0.67 -15.34 -3.20
N GLY A 269 -0.74 -15.37 -1.87
CA GLY A 269 -1.67 -14.53 -1.13
C GLY A 269 -1.44 -13.03 -1.31
N PHE A 270 -0.17 -12.58 -1.35
CA PHE A 270 0.15 -11.19 -1.67
C PHE A 270 -0.16 -10.85 -3.14
N TYR A 271 0.10 -11.78 -4.05
CA TYR A 271 -0.18 -11.59 -5.47
C TYR A 271 -1.68 -11.40 -5.76
N GLN A 272 -2.58 -12.04 -5.00
CA GLN A 272 -4.03 -11.87 -5.15
C GLN A 272 -4.51 -10.42 -4.93
N ALA A 273 -3.80 -9.61 -4.14
CA ALA A 273 -4.13 -8.18 -3.99
C ALA A 273 -3.98 -7.41 -5.31
N ILE A 274 -2.99 -7.80 -6.11
CA ILE A 274 -2.43 -7.00 -7.21
C ILE A 274 -2.67 -7.59 -8.61
N ASN A 275 -3.01 -8.88 -8.70
CA ASN A 275 -3.13 -9.62 -9.97
C ASN A 275 -4.06 -8.93 -11.00
N GLY A 276 -5.22 -8.43 -10.56
CA GLY A 276 -6.21 -7.79 -11.43
C GLY A 276 -5.77 -6.41 -11.90
N SER A 277 -4.78 -5.80 -11.26
CA SER A 277 -4.17 -4.57 -11.79
C SER A 277 -3.19 -4.91 -12.90
N LEU A 278 -2.44 -6.02 -12.81
CA LEU A 278 -1.38 -6.38 -13.76
C LEU A 278 -1.89 -6.77 -15.15
N SER A 279 -3.09 -7.35 -15.24
CA SER A 279 -3.71 -7.80 -16.49
C SER A 279 -3.91 -6.70 -17.55
N GLY A 280 -3.83 -5.42 -17.17
CA GLY A 280 -3.86 -4.29 -18.11
C GLY A 280 -2.49 -3.85 -18.66
N GLY A 281 -1.38 -4.45 -18.23
CA GLY A 281 -0.03 -4.14 -18.72
C GLY A 281 0.50 -5.20 -19.69
N ASP A 282 0.59 -6.45 -19.23
CA ASP A 282 1.00 -7.59 -20.04
C ASP A 282 0.24 -8.84 -19.59
N GLU A 283 -0.79 -9.24 -20.34
CA GLU A 283 -1.64 -10.38 -19.98
C GLU A 283 -0.85 -11.69 -19.93
N GLU A 284 0.15 -11.87 -20.81
CA GLU A 284 0.97 -13.07 -20.82
C GLU A 284 1.81 -13.17 -19.55
N ALA A 285 2.45 -12.06 -19.15
CA ALA A 285 3.22 -12.01 -17.92
C ALA A 285 2.35 -12.21 -16.68
N ALA A 286 1.18 -11.57 -16.63
CA ALA A 286 0.21 -11.74 -15.54
C ALA A 286 -0.30 -13.20 -15.44
N ASN A 287 -0.59 -13.84 -16.57
CA ASN A 287 -1.00 -15.25 -16.61
C ASN A 287 0.14 -16.17 -16.16
N LYS A 288 1.37 -15.89 -16.58
CA LYS A 288 2.53 -16.67 -16.17
C LYS A 288 2.80 -16.55 -14.66
N LEU A 289 2.67 -15.35 -14.09
CA LEU A 289 2.76 -15.12 -12.64
C LEU A 289 1.66 -15.89 -11.88
N ASN A 290 0.41 -15.86 -12.37
CA ASN A 290 -0.69 -16.67 -11.82
C ASN A 290 -0.31 -18.16 -11.77
N THR A 291 0.24 -18.70 -12.86
CA THR A 291 0.67 -20.11 -12.91
C THR A 291 1.81 -20.37 -11.94
N LEU A 292 2.86 -19.54 -11.91
CA LEU A 292 4.03 -19.75 -11.04
C LEU A 292 3.65 -19.77 -9.55
N PHE A 293 2.70 -18.93 -9.13
CA PHE A 293 2.24 -18.90 -7.74
C PHE A 293 1.11 -19.88 -7.44
N SER A 294 0.61 -20.64 -8.43
CA SER A 294 -0.46 -21.61 -8.21
C SER A 294 -0.04 -22.71 -7.23
N LEU A 295 -0.79 -22.83 -6.14
CA LEU A 295 -0.54 -23.78 -5.05
C LEU A 295 -0.75 -25.25 -5.43
N ASN A 296 -1.51 -25.48 -6.51
CA ASN A 296 -1.93 -26.82 -6.93
C ASN A 296 -1.24 -27.28 -8.23
N GLU A 297 -0.63 -26.37 -8.98
CA GLU A 297 -0.06 -26.67 -10.30
C GLU A 297 1.47 -26.55 -10.33
N THR A 298 2.04 -25.63 -9.55
CA THR A 298 3.48 -25.36 -9.59
C THR A 298 4.18 -26.00 -8.40
N ASP A 299 5.21 -26.80 -8.70
CA ASP A 299 6.17 -27.24 -7.69
C ASP A 299 6.92 -26.01 -7.16
N PRO A 300 6.84 -25.68 -5.86
CA PRO A 300 7.49 -24.50 -5.33
C PRO A 300 9.01 -24.53 -5.55
N ALA A 301 9.65 -25.71 -5.60
CA ALA A 301 11.09 -25.80 -5.85
C ALA A 301 11.50 -25.33 -7.27
N SER A 302 10.55 -25.22 -8.18
CA SER A 302 10.78 -24.75 -9.55
C SER A 302 10.73 -23.22 -9.70
N ILE A 303 10.17 -22.50 -8.73
CA ILE A 303 10.00 -21.04 -8.81
C ILE A 303 11.37 -20.36 -8.76
N LYS A 304 11.60 -19.42 -9.68
CA LYS A 304 12.82 -18.62 -9.79
C LYS A 304 12.52 -17.15 -9.52
N GLY A 305 13.24 -16.54 -8.59
CA GLY A 305 13.08 -15.14 -8.20
C GLY A 305 13.37 -14.20 -9.37
N GLU A 306 14.38 -14.50 -10.19
CA GLU A 306 14.69 -13.69 -11.38
C GLU A 306 13.57 -13.76 -12.43
N GLU A 307 13.01 -14.95 -12.71
CA GLU A 307 11.90 -15.09 -13.66
C GLU A 307 10.68 -14.30 -13.19
N VAL A 308 10.34 -14.38 -11.90
CA VAL A 308 9.24 -13.61 -11.31
C VAL A 308 9.51 -12.11 -11.40
N LYS A 309 10.75 -11.67 -11.12
CA LYS A 309 11.16 -10.25 -11.22
C LYS A 309 10.96 -9.72 -12.63
N ASP A 310 11.44 -10.45 -13.62
CA ASP A 310 11.36 -10.09 -15.04
C ASP A 310 9.89 -10.00 -15.50
N LEU A 311 9.03 -10.93 -15.08
CA LEU A 311 7.60 -10.93 -15.41
C LEU A 311 6.88 -9.71 -14.81
N PHE A 312 7.14 -9.36 -13.55
CA PHE A 312 6.59 -8.15 -12.96
C PHE A 312 7.10 -6.90 -13.69
N ALA A 313 8.40 -6.80 -13.95
CA ALA A 313 8.98 -5.67 -14.66
C ALA A 313 8.35 -5.48 -16.04
N LYS A 314 8.18 -6.57 -16.80
CA LYS A 314 7.50 -6.56 -18.11
C LYS A 314 6.08 -6.00 -18.02
N ALA A 315 5.29 -6.46 -17.04
CA ALA A 315 3.93 -5.97 -16.84
C ALA A 315 3.89 -4.47 -16.47
N PHE A 316 4.83 -4.00 -15.64
CA PHE A 316 4.92 -2.60 -15.24
C PHE A 316 5.43 -1.68 -16.34
N ILE A 317 6.44 -2.08 -17.12
CA ILE A 317 6.94 -1.31 -18.26
C ILE A 317 5.81 -0.96 -19.22
N ASN A 318 4.96 -1.94 -19.55
CA ASN A 318 3.80 -1.70 -20.42
C ASN A 318 2.75 -0.79 -19.76
N LYS A 319 2.53 -0.90 -18.45
CA LYS A 319 1.66 0.04 -17.72
C LYS A 319 2.17 1.46 -17.77
N ILE A 320 3.46 1.66 -17.52
CA ILE A 320 4.10 2.99 -17.58
C ILE A 320 3.84 3.59 -18.97
N ALA A 321 4.08 2.83 -20.04
CA ALA A 321 3.79 3.27 -21.40
C ALA A 321 2.32 3.70 -21.59
N ILE A 322 1.36 2.92 -21.09
CA ILE A 322 -0.07 3.25 -21.14
C ILE A 322 -0.37 4.58 -20.42
N TYR A 323 0.23 4.85 -19.26
CA TYR A 323 0.00 6.10 -18.53
C TYR A 323 0.63 7.32 -19.21
N HIS A 324 1.79 7.12 -19.82
CA HIS A 324 2.45 8.13 -20.65
C HIS A 324 1.65 8.49 -21.91
N GLU A 325 0.75 7.61 -22.37
CA GLU A 325 -0.23 7.93 -23.43
C GLU A 325 -1.51 8.55 -22.87
N LYS A 326 -2.01 8.07 -21.72
CA LYS A 326 -3.25 8.54 -21.10
C LYS A 326 -3.19 9.97 -20.60
N ALA A 327 -2.11 10.35 -19.90
CA ALA A 327 -2.04 11.67 -19.26
C ALA A 327 -2.08 12.83 -20.28
N PRO A 328 -1.29 12.81 -21.38
CA PRO A 328 -1.38 13.86 -22.40
C PRO A 328 -2.76 13.89 -23.07
N LYS A 329 -3.39 12.74 -23.30
CA LYS A 329 -4.73 12.67 -23.89
C LYS A 329 -5.79 13.32 -22.98
N ALA A 330 -5.76 13.05 -21.68
CA ALA A 330 -6.65 13.70 -20.73
C ALA A 330 -6.45 15.22 -20.70
N LEU A 331 -5.18 15.67 -20.79
CA LEU A 331 -4.85 17.10 -20.90
C LEU A 331 -5.41 17.72 -22.19
N GLU A 332 -5.29 17.04 -23.33
CA GLU A 332 -5.90 17.48 -24.61
C GLU A 332 -7.43 17.59 -24.54
N GLU A 333 -8.07 16.73 -23.73
CA GLU A 333 -9.51 16.72 -23.48
C GLU A 333 -9.95 17.79 -22.44
N GLY A 334 -9.00 18.51 -21.84
CA GLY A 334 -9.26 19.53 -20.82
C GLY A 334 -9.56 18.97 -19.43
N ASP A 335 -9.26 17.69 -19.20
CA ASP A 335 -9.42 17.01 -17.92
C ASP A 335 -8.09 16.96 -17.17
N LEU A 336 -7.75 18.08 -16.52
CA LEU A 336 -6.49 18.24 -15.79
C LEU A 336 -6.37 17.26 -14.61
N THR A 337 -7.48 16.94 -13.93
CA THR A 337 -7.48 16.00 -12.80
C THR A 337 -7.10 14.60 -13.28
N SER A 338 -7.75 14.08 -14.33
CA SER A 338 -7.40 12.78 -14.90
C SER A 338 -5.98 12.76 -15.49
N ALA A 339 -5.52 13.90 -16.04
CA ALA A 339 -4.15 14.03 -16.55
C ALA A 339 -3.11 13.91 -15.42
N LYS A 340 -3.30 14.65 -14.31
CA LYS A 340 -2.44 14.57 -13.12
C LYS A 340 -2.47 13.19 -12.50
N GLU A 341 -3.65 12.60 -12.34
CA GLU A 341 -3.82 11.25 -11.81
C GLU A 341 -3.05 10.23 -12.66
N SER A 342 -3.24 10.25 -13.98
CA SER A 342 -2.56 9.35 -14.91
C SER A 342 -1.04 9.53 -14.90
N ALA A 343 -0.56 10.79 -14.84
CA ALA A 343 0.87 11.07 -14.79
C ALA A 343 1.51 10.56 -13.49
N LEU A 344 0.83 10.77 -12.36
CA LEU A 344 1.29 10.26 -11.07
C LEU A 344 1.28 8.72 -11.03
N GLU A 345 0.24 8.07 -11.54
CA GLU A 345 0.21 6.60 -11.65
C GLU A 345 1.37 6.06 -12.49
N GLY A 346 1.70 6.71 -13.61
CA GLY A 346 2.87 6.38 -14.43
C GLY A 346 4.20 6.47 -13.65
N ASN A 347 4.40 7.56 -12.91
CA ASN A 347 5.58 7.76 -12.08
C ASN A 347 5.69 6.73 -10.95
N VAL A 348 4.58 6.37 -10.29
CA VAL A 348 4.65 5.37 -9.23
C VAL A 348 4.94 3.98 -9.79
N PHE A 349 4.37 3.58 -10.94
CA PHE A 349 4.75 2.31 -11.57
C PHE A 349 6.22 2.29 -12.01
N LEU A 350 6.79 3.43 -12.41
CA LEU A 350 8.22 3.55 -12.66
C LEU A 350 9.04 3.34 -11.38
N LYS A 351 8.59 3.89 -10.25
CA LYS A 351 9.20 3.67 -8.93
C LYS A 351 9.04 2.21 -8.46
N ASP A 352 7.96 1.53 -8.82
CA ASP A 352 7.76 0.10 -8.51
C ASP A 352 8.89 -0.76 -9.09
N ILE A 353 9.37 -0.43 -10.29
CA ILE A 353 10.49 -1.12 -10.94
C ILE A 353 11.87 -0.50 -10.66
N GLU A 354 12.00 0.41 -9.69
CA GLU A 354 13.27 1.07 -9.34
C GLU A 354 14.42 0.08 -9.11
N LEU A 355 14.18 -0.97 -8.33
CA LEU A 355 15.20 -1.99 -8.05
C LEU A 355 15.63 -2.74 -9.33
N TYR A 356 14.68 -2.98 -10.23
CA TYR A 356 14.94 -3.59 -11.53
C TYR A 356 15.73 -2.65 -12.45
N LEU A 357 15.39 -1.35 -12.45
CA LEU A 357 16.15 -0.34 -13.18
C LEU A 357 17.59 -0.25 -12.67
N ILE A 358 17.80 -0.22 -11.35
CA ILE A 358 19.15 -0.22 -10.76
C ILE A 358 19.95 -1.46 -11.19
N ASP A 359 19.33 -2.64 -11.16
CA ASP A 359 19.96 -3.90 -11.57
C ASP A 359 20.37 -3.89 -13.06
N LYS A 360 19.51 -3.41 -13.96
CA LYS A 360 19.74 -3.48 -15.41
C LYS A 360 20.49 -2.27 -15.99
N LEU A 361 20.28 -1.08 -15.44
CA LEU A 361 20.77 0.19 -16.00
C LEU A 361 21.80 0.90 -15.10
N GLY A 362 21.90 0.52 -13.84
CA GLY A 362 22.74 1.17 -12.83
C GLY A 362 22.08 2.40 -12.19
N ASP A 363 22.51 2.70 -10.97
CA ASP A 363 21.91 3.73 -10.10
C ASP A 363 21.83 5.12 -10.75
N GLU A 364 22.92 5.61 -11.36
CA GLU A 364 22.95 6.95 -11.97
C GLU A 364 21.89 7.13 -13.06
N LYS A 365 21.73 6.11 -13.92
CA LYS A 365 20.74 6.17 -15.00
C LYS A 365 19.33 6.08 -14.44
N THR A 366 19.10 5.22 -13.46
CA THR A 366 17.80 5.09 -12.77
C THR A 366 17.37 6.41 -12.13
N GLN A 367 18.25 7.04 -11.34
CA GLN A 367 17.94 8.30 -10.69
C GLN A 367 17.64 9.40 -11.72
N SER A 368 18.43 9.48 -12.79
CA SER A 368 18.15 10.44 -13.88
C SER A 368 16.79 10.18 -14.54
N THR A 369 16.36 8.92 -14.69
CA THR A 369 15.04 8.61 -15.27
C THR A 369 13.91 8.99 -14.32
N LEU A 370 14.07 8.73 -13.01
CA LEU A 370 13.08 9.14 -11.99
C LEU A 370 12.94 10.66 -11.91
N GLU A 371 14.04 11.41 -11.94
CA GLU A 371 14.03 12.88 -11.99
C GLU A 371 13.30 13.42 -13.23
N VAL A 372 13.49 12.78 -14.39
CA VAL A 372 12.80 13.18 -15.64
C VAL A 372 11.31 12.82 -15.59
N ALA A 373 10.95 11.71 -14.95
CA ALA A 373 9.55 11.33 -14.73
C ALA A 373 8.84 12.35 -13.83
N GLU A 374 9.52 12.87 -12.80
CA GLU A 374 9.01 13.98 -11.98
C GLU A 374 8.79 15.26 -12.82
N GLN A 375 9.75 15.61 -13.68
CA GLN A 375 9.61 16.74 -14.60
C GLN A 375 8.43 16.56 -15.57
N TRP A 376 8.15 15.32 -16.00
CA TRP A 376 6.98 15.00 -16.81
C TRP A 376 5.67 15.29 -16.06
N PHE A 377 5.53 14.83 -14.81
CA PHE A 377 4.36 15.13 -13.98
C PHE A 377 4.16 16.64 -13.76
N ASN A 378 5.26 17.37 -13.49
CA ASN A 378 5.21 18.82 -13.32
C ASN A 378 4.73 19.51 -14.60
N ALA A 379 5.26 19.12 -15.76
CA ALA A 379 4.83 19.68 -17.05
C ALA A 379 3.35 19.38 -17.37
N ILE A 380 2.84 18.20 -17.00
CA ILE A 380 1.39 17.89 -17.10
C ILE A 380 0.58 18.80 -16.17
N SER A 381 1.04 18.97 -14.93
CA SER A 381 0.38 19.83 -13.92
C SER A 381 0.34 21.31 -14.31
N GLU A 382 1.33 21.76 -15.08
CA GLU A 382 1.44 23.12 -15.62
C GLU A 382 0.79 23.28 -17.01
N GLU A 383 0.08 22.26 -17.50
CA GLU A 383 -0.56 22.22 -18.82
C GLU A 383 0.43 22.44 -19.99
N ASN A 384 1.72 22.15 -19.78
CA ASN A 384 2.79 22.33 -20.76
C ASN A 384 3.01 21.05 -21.58
N ALA A 385 2.14 20.83 -22.57
CA ALA A 385 2.15 19.63 -23.41
C ALA A 385 3.49 19.38 -24.16
N GLU A 386 4.22 20.43 -24.54
CA GLU A 386 5.49 20.28 -25.28
C GLU A 386 6.61 19.73 -24.39
N GLU A 387 6.81 20.32 -23.20
CA GLU A 387 7.79 19.78 -22.24
C GLU A 387 7.34 18.43 -21.69
N ALA A 388 6.04 18.24 -21.43
CA ALA A 388 5.51 16.94 -21.00
C ALA A 388 5.83 15.84 -22.03
N LYS A 389 5.62 16.10 -23.32
CA LYS A 389 6.00 15.15 -24.37
C LYS A 389 7.49 14.86 -24.38
N LYS A 390 8.33 15.89 -24.26
CA LYS A 390 9.80 15.73 -24.27
C LYS A 390 10.30 14.90 -23.09
N HIS A 391 9.78 15.12 -21.88
CA HIS A 391 10.14 14.31 -20.71
C HIS A 391 9.62 12.88 -20.84
N SER A 392 8.38 12.72 -21.31
CA SER A 392 7.78 11.41 -21.60
C SER A 392 8.64 10.59 -22.57
N ASP A 393 9.06 11.17 -23.69
CA ASP A 393 9.89 10.50 -24.70
C ASP A 393 11.20 9.95 -24.09
N VAL A 394 11.80 10.65 -23.12
CA VAL A 394 13.03 10.22 -22.43
C VAL A 394 12.77 9.05 -21.48
N VAL A 395 11.70 9.11 -20.69
CA VAL A 395 11.31 8.02 -19.79
C VAL A 395 11.00 6.77 -20.60
N ILE A 396 10.16 6.90 -21.64
CA ILE A 396 9.76 5.78 -22.50
C ILE A 396 10.96 5.19 -23.24
N ALA A 397 11.87 6.01 -23.77
CA ALA A 397 13.09 5.51 -24.38
C ALA A 397 13.93 4.69 -23.40
N THR A 398 14.02 5.12 -22.14
CA THR A 398 14.82 4.42 -21.13
C THR A 398 14.20 3.08 -20.74
N ILE A 399 12.90 3.03 -20.45
CA ILE A 399 12.25 1.76 -20.07
C ILE A 399 12.19 0.75 -21.23
N ASN A 400 12.18 1.22 -22.48
CA ASN A 400 12.23 0.34 -23.66
C ASN A 400 13.60 -0.34 -23.86
N GLU A 401 14.66 0.09 -23.17
CA GLU A 401 15.93 -0.64 -23.17
C GLU A 401 15.86 -1.96 -22.39
N LEU A 402 14.78 -2.17 -21.64
CA LEU A 402 14.57 -3.33 -20.75
C LEU A 402 13.73 -4.44 -21.39
N LEU A 403 13.16 -4.19 -22.58
CA LEU A 403 12.39 -5.14 -23.39
C LEU A 403 13.25 -5.69 -24.53
#